data_AF-A0A3P8XU00-F1
#
_entry.id   AF-A0A3P8XU00-F1
#
_cell.length_a   1.000
_cell.length_b   1.000
_cell.length_c   1.000
_cell.angle_alpha   90.00
_cell.angle_beta   90.00
_cell.angle_gamma   90.00
#
_symmetry.space_group_name_H-M   'P 1'
#
loop_
_entity.id
_entity.type
_entity.pdbx_description
1 polymer ?
#
loop_
_entity_poly.entity_id
_entity_poly.type
_entity_poly.pdbx_seq_one_letter_code
_entity_poly.pdbx_strand_id
1 'polypeptide(L)'
;MDDQEHYRNGINNDNRRTNRLSGNNSWQEPKPDAKAEPPVPVKNTDPEIQQDPTQPQYSEGFTVITPIETRRRKLQSMAQKEEEDYLKWKEENRPGPIQLAPSKLGGEVSLAEVRQRQQVELRQSKLQKKLRKEEMDQQQRKSEEEENERIKAKQREKAERLEERRIQEERQRREVLQQDHLRRTEHFLQRVERSETAPVASTLPLRASPWAKSQEYREGRKEEENAELQLKKEKQRMMSEALEVKERDQEEERRKELIRGRLAFLNRLQGGGAGVAVEQGEVQHPPVVVEENSTDWQTHSQSSRPLDSSAPPGTGPAHDISEWGEETSPDLEWVVMKLQNIFSWYDRPFLEDIVIQCDGDYQKAYDLLN
;
A
#
# COMPACT_ATOMS: atom_id res chain seq x y z
N MET A 1 -4.71 30.91 35.18
CA MET A 1 -6.14 31.10 35.42
C MET A 1 -6.86 30.30 34.35
N ASP A 2 -7.97 29.71 34.74
CA ASP A 2 -8.98 29.07 33.88
C ASP A 2 -8.54 27.77 33.18
N ASP A 3 -8.51 26.70 33.98
CA ASP A 3 -8.58 25.30 33.53
C ASP A 3 -10.05 24.89 33.29
N GLN A 4 -10.31 24.15 32.19
CA GLN A 4 -11.42 23.18 32.00
C GLN A 4 -11.20 22.51 30.64
N GLU A 5 -10.94 21.21 30.51
CA GLU A 5 -11.69 20.00 30.94
C GLU A 5 -13.06 19.81 30.26
N HIS A 6 -13.17 18.62 29.65
CA HIS A 6 -14.34 17.78 29.39
C HIS A 6 -15.75 18.41 29.40
N TYR A 7 -16.41 18.38 28.24
CA TYR A 7 -17.85 18.14 28.19
C TYR A 7 -18.23 16.89 27.37
N ARG A 8 -18.99 16.02 28.04
CA ARG A 8 -19.45 14.70 27.58
C ARG A 8 -20.97 14.70 27.59
N ASN A 9 -21.61 14.79 26.44
CA ASN A 9 -23.07 14.84 26.33
C ASN A 9 -23.62 13.59 25.62
N GLY A 10 -24.31 12.74 26.39
CA GLY A 10 -25.39 11.86 25.91
C GLY A 10 -26.73 12.31 26.52
N ILE A 11 -27.74 11.42 26.62
CA ILE A 11 -29.14 11.68 27.06
C ILE A 11 -29.95 12.36 25.93
N ASN A 12 -31.12 11.89 25.45
CA ASN A 12 -31.96 10.69 25.69
C ASN A 12 -32.61 10.31 24.32
N ASN A 13 -32.83 9.04 23.95
CA ASN A 13 -33.83 8.06 24.44
C ASN A 13 -35.30 8.53 24.41
N ASP A 14 -36.10 7.98 23.48
CA ASP A 14 -37.37 7.28 23.82
C ASP A 14 -38.11 6.72 22.58
N ASN A 15 -38.33 5.39 22.55
CA ASN A 15 -39.68 4.82 22.48
C ASN A 15 -39.68 3.28 22.69
N ARG A 16 -40.71 2.78 23.38
CA ARG A 16 -40.91 1.34 23.65
C ARG A 16 -42.17 0.83 22.95
N ARG A 17 -42.10 -0.36 22.34
CA ARG A 17 -43.21 -1.33 22.18
C ARG A 17 -42.63 -2.68 21.74
N THR A 18 -42.29 -3.60 22.64
CA THR A 18 -43.21 -4.54 23.32
C THR A 18 -44.16 -5.29 22.38
N ASN A 19 -43.82 -6.54 22.04
CA ASN A 19 -44.73 -7.64 22.36
C ASN A 19 -43.98 -8.97 22.56
N ARG A 20 -44.45 -9.79 23.51
CA ARG A 20 -44.11 -11.22 23.64
C ARG A 20 -45.35 -12.03 23.25
N LEU A 21 -45.16 -13.15 22.56
CA LEU A 21 -45.91 -14.41 22.62
C LEU A 21 -45.05 -15.40 21.79
N SER A 22 -44.52 -16.51 22.32
CA SER A 22 -45.17 -17.69 22.93
C SER A 22 -45.65 -18.70 21.89
N GLY A 23 -44.95 -19.83 21.77
CA GLY A 23 -45.35 -20.96 20.93
C GLY A 23 -44.19 -21.94 20.69
N ASN A 24 -44.16 -23.04 21.44
CA ASN A 24 -43.28 -24.19 21.14
C ASN A 24 -43.96 -25.11 20.11
N ASN A 25 -43.23 -26.17 19.70
CA ASN A 25 -43.69 -27.38 19.00
C ASN A 25 -43.76 -27.25 17.45
N SER A 26 -43.43 -28.29 16.67
CA SER A 26 -42.65 -29.51 16.97
C SER A 26 -42.11 -30.07 15.65
N TRP A 27 -40.97 -30.75 15.70
CA TRP A 27 -40.59 -31.66 14.61
C TRP A 27 -41.60 -32.81 14.49
N GLN A 28 -41.97 -33.15 13.26
CA GLN A 28 -42.54 -34.45 12.88
C GLN A 28 -42.27 -34.69 11.39
N GLU A 29 -41.67 -35.84 11.09
CA GLU A 29 -41.25 -36.24 9.74
C GLU A 29 -42.36 -36.99 8.96
N PRO A 30 -42.21 -37.21 7.62
CA PRO A 30 -43.36 -37.24 6.71
C PRO A 30 -43.65 -38.61 6.05
N LYS A 31 -44.53 -38.60 5.03
CA LYS A 31 -44.83 -39.62 3.97
C LYS A 31 -46.11 -40.47 4.16
N PRO A 32 -46.71 -41.03 3.08
CA PRO A 32 -46.75 -40.54 1.68
C PRO A 32 -48.13 -40.71 0.95
N ASP A 33 -48.14 -40.39 -0.34
CA ASP A 33 -48.96 -40.96 -1.45
C ASP A 33 -50.51 -40.93 -1.41
N ALA A 34 -51.09 -40.12 -2.31
CA ALA A 34 -52.11 -40.55 -3.29
C ALA A 34 -52.28 -39.49 -4.42
N LYS A 35 -52.76 -39.90 -5.60
CA LYS A 35 -52.99 -39.01 -6.78
C LYS A 35 -54.47 -38.65 -6.96
N ALA A 36 -54.75 -37.43 -7.43
CA ALA A 36 -55.95 -37.08 -8.20
C ALA A 36 -55.66 -35.86 -9.11
N GLU A 37 -56.25 -35.81 -10.30
CA GLU A 37 -56.16 -34.66 -11.23
C GLU A 37 -57.46 -33.82 -11.21
N PRO A 38 -57.76 -32.94 -12.18
CA PRO A 38 -58.07 -31.53 -11.91
C PRO A 38 -59.58 -31.20 -11.87
N PRO A 39 -59.94 -29.95 -11.55
CA PRO A 39 -60.63 -29.18 -12.59
C PRO A 39 -60.24 -27.70 -12.71
N VAL A 40 -60.15 -27.24 -13.96
CA VAL A 40 -60.32 -25.83 -14.38
C VAL A 40 -61.76 -25.65 -14.93
N PRO A 41 -62.30 -24.43 -15.14
CA PRO A 41 -61.75 -23.10 -14.81
C PRO A 41 -62.73 -22.21 -14.00
N VAL A 42 -62.21 -21.11 -13.41
CA VAL A 42 -63.03 -19.91 -13.13
C VAL A 42 -62.29 -18.68 -13.67
N LYS A 43 -62.97 -17.89 -14.52
CA LYS A 43 -62.48 -16.59 -14.97
C LYS A 43 -62.87 -15.52 -13.95
N ASN A 44 -62.00 -14.55 -13.71
CA ASN A 44 -62.39 -13.19 -13.31
C ASN A 44 -61.30 -12.21 -13.79
N THR A 45 -61.65 -10.93 -13.83
CA THR A 45 -61.00 -9.91 -14.67
C THR A 45 -60.13 -8.93 -13.87
N ASP A 46 -59.16 -8.35 -14.58
CA ASP A 46 -58.47 -7.07 -14.32
C ASP A 46 -57.56 -6.96 -13.07
N PRO A 47 -56.59 -6.02 -13.05
CA PRO A 47 -56.09 -5.17 -14.15
C PRO A 47 -54.64 -5.49 -14.57
N GLU A 48 -54.20 -4.95 -15.70
CA GLU A 48 -52.79 -4.93 -16.10
C GLU A 48 -51.99 -3.96 -15.20
N ILE A 49 -51.38 -4.47 -14.14
CA ILE A 49 -50.41 -3.70 -13.35
C ILE A 49 -49.07 -3.72 -14.08
N GLN A 50 -48.77 -2.64 -14.79
CA GLN A 50 -47.43 -2.39 -15.34
C GLN A 50 -46.46 -2.10 -14.18
N GLN A 51 -45.89 -3.16 -13.60
CA GLN A 51 -44.83 -3.08 -12.60
C GLN A 51 -43.51 -2.69 -13.30
N ASP A 52 -42.83 -1.67 -12.78
CA ASP A 52 -41.45 -1.38 -13.20
C ASP A 52 -40.57 -2.63 -12.97
N PRO A 53 -39.86 -3.15 -14.00
CA PRO A 53 -39.14 -4.42 -13.93
C PRO A 53 -37.85 -4.38 -13.08
N THR A 54 -37.75 -3.37 -12.20
CA THR A 54 -36.63 -3.08 -11.31
C THR A 54 -37.04 -3.08 -9.83
N GLN A 55 -38.34 -3.20 -9.50
CA GLN A 55 -38.76 -3.36 -8.12
C GLN A 55 -38.56 -4.82 -7.65
N PRO A 56 -37.94 -5.05 -6.47
CA PRO A 56 -37.85 -6.39 -5.91
C PRO A 56 -39.24 -6.91 -5.52
N GLN A 57 -39.59 -8.11 -5.95
CA GLN A 57 -40.84 -8.76 -5.53
C GLN A 57 -40.61 -9.48 -4.20
N TYR A 58 -41.36 -9.08 -3.16
CA TYR A 58 -41.27 -9.67 -1.82
C TYR A 58 -42.28 -10.80 -1.67
N SER A 59 -41.78 -12.03 -1.58
CA SER A 59 -42.53 -13.23 -1.19
C SER A 59 -42.20 -13.60 0.26
N GLU A 60 -43.09 -14.35 0.93
CA GLU A 60 -43.07 -14.59 2.39
C GLU A 60 -41.84 -15.37 2.90
N GLY A 61 -40.67 -14.69 2.95
CA GLY A 61 -39.38 -15.23 3.38
C GLY A 61 -38.21 -14.94 2.44
N PHE A 62 -38.44 -14.46 1.21
CA PHE A 62 -37.36 -14.14 0.25
C PHE A 62 -37.74 -13.06 -0.76
N THR A 63 -36.73 -12.32 -1.21
CA THR A 63 -36.86 -11.22 -2.18
C THR A 63 -36.41 -11.70 -3.56
N VAL A 64 -37.30 -11.63 -4.55
CA VAL A 64 -37.01 -11.94 -5.95
C VAL A 64 -36.57 -10.67 -6.67
N ILE A 65 -35.28 -10.60 -7.02
CA ILE A 65 -34.73 -9.53 -7.84
C ILE A 65 -34.70 -10.00 -9.31
N THR A 66 -35.42 -9.30 -10.18
CA THR A 66 -35.44 -9.54 -11.63
C THR A 66 -34.09 -9.19 -12.27
N PRO A 67 -33.50 -10.07 -13.12
CA PRO A 67 -32.25 -9.76 -13.80
C PRO A 67 -32.40 -8.56 -14.75
N ILE A 68 -31.68 -7.47 -14.47
CA ILE A 68 -31.71 -6.22 -15.26
C ILE A 68 -31.46 -6.53 -16.75
N GLU A 69 -32.50 -6.39 -17.58
CA GLU A 69 -32.47 -6.91 -18.95
C GLU A 69 -31.40 -6.28 -19.83
N THR A 70 -31.10 -4.99 -19.64
CA THR A 70 -30.03 -4.30 -20.41
C THR A 70 -28.65 -4.88 -20.09
N ARG A 71 -28.35 -5.14 -18.80
CA ARG A 71 -27.13 -5.83 -18.35
C ARG A 71 -27.10 -7.27 -18.87
N ARG A 72 -28.23 -7.99 -18.81
CA ARG A 72 -28.37 -9.37 -19.31
C ARG A 72 -28.12 -9.46 -20.83
N ARG A 73 -28.76 -8.61 -21.64
CA ARG A 73 -28.58 -8.55 -23.09
C ARG A 73 -27.14 -8.17 -23.46
N LYS A 74 -26.51 -7.23 -22.74
CA LYS A 74 -25.09 -6.90 -22.93
C LYS A 74 -24.18 -8.10 -22.67
N LEU A 75 -24.37 -8.80 -21.54
CA LEU A 75 -23.59 -10.00 -21.20
C LEU A 75 -23.80 -11.13 -22.22
N GLN A 76 -25.03 -11.35 -22.69
CA GLN A 76 -25.33 -12.33 -23.75
C GLN A 76 -24.63 -11.97 -25.07
N SER A 77 -24.66 -10.70 -25.47
CA SER A 77 -23.96 -10.23 -26.69
C SER A 77 -22.43 -10.32 -26.58
N MET A 78 -21.86 -10.11 -25.38
CA MET A 78 -20.44 -10.31 -25.12
C MET A 78 -20.08 -11.80 -25.21
N ALA A 79 -20.80 -12.67 -24.49
CA ALA A 79 -20.57 -14.11 -24.49
C ALA A 79 -20.69 -14.73 -25.89
N GLN A 80 -21.68 -14.31 -26.69
CA GLN A 80 -21.81 -14.75 -28.09
C GLN A 80 -20.61 -14.33 -28.95
N LYS A 81 -20.10 -13.10 -28.78
CA LYS A 81 -18.92 -12.63 -29.50
C LYS A 81 -17.65 -13.38 -29.06
N GLU A 82 -17.50 -13.62 -27.77
CA GLU A 82 -16.38 -14.37 -27.20
C GLU A 82 -16.39 -15.84 -27.67
N GLU A 83 -17.57 -16.46 -27.79
CA GLU A 83 -17.75 -17.79 -28.39
C GLU A 83 -17.38 -17.78 -29.89
N GLU A 84 -17.85 -16.81 -30.67
CA GLU A 84 -17.46 -16.66 -32.08
C GLU A 84 -15.94 -16.47 -32.25
N ASP A 85 -15.32 -15.60 -31.46
CA ASP A 85 -13.90 -15.28 -31.57
C ASP A 85 -13.02 -16.46 -31.10
N TYR A 86 -13.47 -17.23 -30.11
CA TYR A 86 -12.86 -18.51 -29.74
C TYR A 86 -13.00 -19.58 -30.83
N LEU A 87 -14.17 -19.66 -31.50
CA LEU A 87 -14.38 -20.58 -32.61
C LEU A 87 -13.48 -20.22 -33.82
N LYS A 88 -13.38 -18.94 -34.17
CA LYS A 88 -12.45 -18.44 -35.21
C LYS A 88 -11.01 -18.82 -34.85
N TRP A 89 -10.55 -18.51 -33.64
CA TRP A 89 -9.21 -18.88 -33.16
C TRP A 89 -8.96 -20.39 -33.25
N LYS A 90 -9.96 -21.21 -32.86
CA LYS A 90 -9.89 -22.67 -32.89
C LYS A 90 -9.86 -23.23 -34.32
N GLU A 91 -10.45 -22.56 -35.30
CA GLU A 91 -10.37 -22.93 -36.72
C GLU A 91 -9.05 -22.47 -37.35
N GLU A 92 -8.59 -21.26 -37.06
CA GLU A 92 -7.28 -20.73 -37.48
C GLU A 92 -6.11 -21.56 -36.94
N ASN A 93 -6.21 -22.01 -35.69
CA ASN A 93 -5.19 -22.84 -35.02
C ASN A 93 -5.48 -24.35 -35.18
N ARG A 94 -6.42 -24.75 -36.03
CA ARG A 94 -6.73 -26.16 -36.29
C ARG A 94 -5.59 -26.80 -37.10
N PRO A 95 -4.86 -27.79 -36.56
CA PRO A 95 -3.87 -28.50 -37.37
C PRO A 95 -4.58 -29.22 -38.52
N GLY A 96 -4.09 -28.98 -39.74
CA GLY A 96 -4.67 -29.56 -40.96
C GLY A 96 -4.54 -31.09 -40.98
N PRO A 97 -5.40 -31.82 -41.73
CA PRO A 97 -5.34 -33.27 -41.83
C PRO A 97 -3.99 -33.74 -42.36
N ILE A 98 -3.19 -34.41 -41.52
CA ILE A 98 -1.85 -34.88 -41.87
C ILE A 98 -1.97 -36.14 -42.75
N GLN A 99 -2.04 -35.94 -44.07
CA GLN A 99 -2.06 -37.02 -45.07
C GLN A 99 -0.65 -37.53 -45.43
N LEU A 100 0.30 -37.47 -44.48
CA LEU A 100 1.63 -38.04 -44.67
C LEU A 100 1.58 -39.53 -44.29
N ALA A 101 2.15 -40.38 -45.14
CA ALA A 101 2.40 -41.77 -44.77
C ALA A 101 3.28 -41.81 -43.49
N PRO A 102 3.04 -42.73 -42.53
CA PRO A 102 3.81 -42.78 -41.30
C PRO A 102 5.32 -42.88 -41.56
N SER A 103 6.04 -41.77 -41.39
CA SER A 103 7.49 -41.74 -41.52
C SER A 103 8.10 -42.65 -40.44
N LYS A 104 9.30 -43.18 -40.71
CA LYS A 104 9.99 -44.08 -39.77
C LYS A 104 10.14 -43.38 -38.43
N LEU A 105 9.69 -44.04 -37.36
CA LEU A 105 9.56 -43.43 -36.04
C LEU A 105 10.93 -43.18 -35.39
N GLY A 106 11.52 -42.04 -35.71
CA GLY A 106 12.78 -41.55 -35.18
C GLY A 106 13.20 -40.29 -35.93
N GLY A 107 13.43 -39.19 -35.20
CA GLY A 107 13.93 -37.96 -35.82
C GLY A 107 15.36 -38.15 -36.34
N GLU A 108 15.72 -37.36 -37.37
CA GLU A 108 17.05 -37.38 -38.01
C GLU A 108 18.20 -37.01 -37.04
N VAL A 109 17.85 -36.38 -35.92
CA VAL A 109 18.77 -35.83 -34.91
C VAL A 109 19.18 -36.93 -33.92
N SER A 110 20.49 -37.15 -33.78
CA SER A 110 21.04 -38.09 -32.80
C SER A 110 20.61 -37.74 -31.36
N LEU A 111 20.32 -38.75 -30.54
CA LEU A 111 19.96 -38.57 -29.13
C LEU A 111 21.04 -37.81 -28.32
N ALA A 112 22.31 -37.87 -28.72
CA ALA A 112 23.37 -37.04 -28.14
C ALA A 112 23.20 -35.55 -28.50
N GLU A 113 22.83 -35.26 -29.75
CA GLU A 113 22.60 -33.90 -30.23
C GLU A 113 21.29 -33.31 -29.68
N VAL A 114 20.22 -34.10 -29.54
CA VAL A 114 18.98 -33.67 -28.84
C VAL A 114 19.31 -33.24 -27.40
N ARG A 115 20.11 -34.01 -26.67
CA ARG A 115 20.58 -33.67 -25.31
C ARG A 115 21.45 -32.40 -25.31
N GLN A 116 22.32 -32.22 -26.30
CA GLN A 116 23.12 -31.00 -26.45
C GLN A 116 22.24 -29.77 -26.72
N ARG A 117 21.27 -29.88 -27.64
CA ARG A 117 20.30 -28.82 -27.95
C ARG A 117 19.50 -28.43 -26.70
N GLN A 118 18.94 -29.40 -25.96
CA GLN A 118 18.26 -29.14 -24.68
C GLN A 118 19.15 -28.41 -23.66
N GLN A 119 20.43 -28.81 -23.52
CA GLN A 119 21.35 -28.13 -22.60
C GLN A 119 21.69 -26.70 -23.04
N VAL A 120 21.77 -26.42 -24.35
CA VAL A 120 22.00 -25.07 -24.88
C VAL A 120 20.74 -24.21 -24.71
N GLU A 121 19.57 -24.74 -25.03
CA GLU A 121 18.27 -24.08 -24.87
C GLU A 121 17.98 -23.73 -23.40
N LEU A 122 18.27 -24.65 -22.46
CA LEU A 122 18.17 -24.39 -21.01
C LEU A 122 19.11 -23.28 -20.52
N ARG A 123 20.24 -23.04 -21.19
CA ARG A 123 21.15 -21.91 -20.90
C ARG A 123 20.63 -20.61 -21.53
N GLN A 124 20.22 -20.66 -22.80
CA GLN A 124 19.72 -19.51 -23.55
C GLN A 124 18.39 -18.99 -22.98
N SER A 125 17.45 -19.86 -22.63
CA SER A 125 16.17 -19.49 -21.99
C SER A 125 16.39 -18.78 -20.65
N LYS A 126 17.35 -19.25 -19.84
CA LYS A 126 17.74 -18.57 -18.58
C LYS A 126 18.32 -17.18 -18.81
N LEU A 127 19.10 -16.98 -19.87
CA LEU A 127 19.63 -15.66 -20.25
C LEU A 127 18.51 -14.74 -20.77
N GLN A 128 17.67 -15.23 -21.68
CA GLN A 128 16.57 -14.46 -22.26
C GLN A 128 15.52 -14.04 -21.21
N LYS A 129 15.22 -14.90 -20.24
CA LYS A 129 14.34 -14.55 -19.10
C LYS A 129 14.94 -13.45 -18.23
N LYS A 130 16.27 -13.41 -18.05
CA LYS A 130 16.95 -12.31 -17.34
C LYS A 130 16.86 -11.00 -18.11
N LEU A 131 17.18 -11.02 -19.40
CA LEU A 131 17.10 -9.83 -20.27
C LEU A 131 15.69 -9.25 -20.30
N ARG A 132 14.65 -10.07 -20.53
CA ARG A 132 13.26 -9.62 -20.48
C ARG A 132 12.84 -9.05 -19.13
N LYS A 133 13.32 -9.61 -18.01
CA LYS A 133 13.07 -9.01 -16.70
C LYS A 133 13.77 -7.67 -16.57
N GLU A 134 15.04 -7.57 -16.96
CA GLU A 134 15.81 -6.32 -16.88
C GLU A 134 15.22 -5.22 -17.78
N GLU A 135 14.72 -5.56 -18.96
CA GLU A 135 13.97 -4.65 -19.85
C GLU A 135 12.69 -4.12 -19.17
N MET A 136 11.91 -4.98 -18.52
CA MET A 136 10.71 -4.59 -17.76
C MET A 136 11.05 -3.75 -16.52
N ASP A 137 12.02 -4.19 -15.70
CA ASP A 137 12.50 -3.48 -14.51
C ASP A 137 13.02 -2.07 -14.89
N GLN A 138 13.71 -1.92 -16.04
CA GLN A 138 14.15 -0.62 -16.57
C GLN A 138 12.98 0.23 -17.07
N GLN A 139 11.98 -0.36 -17.74
CA GLN A 139 10.82 0.38 -18.24
C GLN A 139 9.94 0.89 -17.08
N GLN A 140 9.76 0.08 -16.05
CA GLN A 140 9.08 0.48 -14.81
C GLN A 140 9.79 1.69 -14.17
N ARG A 141 11.10 1.60 -13.92
CA ARG A 141 11.88 2.70 -13.33
C ARG A 141 11.78 4.01 -14.13
N LYS A 142 11.81 3.94 -15.47
CA LYS A 142 11.62 5.13 -16.31
C LYS A 142 10.24 5.76 -16.11
N SER A 143 9.19 4.96 -16.03
CA SER A 143 7.83 5.48 -15.78
C SER A 143 7.65 6.06 -14.37
N GLU A 144 8.31 5.47 -13.37
CA GLU A 144 8.39 5.99 -12.00
C GLU A 144 9.19 7.30 -11.93
N GLU A 145 10.32 7.39 -12.64
CA GLU A 145 11.13 8.61 -12.78
C GLU A 145 10.32 9.73 -13.46
N GLU A 146 9.63 9.44 -14.57
CA GLU A 146 8.76 10.41 -15.27
C GLU A 146 7.65 10.97 -14.37
N GLU A 147 6.89 10.14 -13.63
CA GLU A 147 5.85 10.68 -12.75
C GLU A 147 6.45 11.38 -11.53
N ASN A 148 7.60 10.94 -11.02
CA ASN A 148 8.36 11.70 -10.02
C ASN A 148 8.76 13.09 -10.55
N GLU A 149 9.18 13.23 -11.81
CA GLU A 149 9.46 14.53 -12.42
C GLU A 149 8.19 15.38 -12.61
N ARG A 150 7.08 14.78 -13.05
CA ARG A 150 5.79 15.47 -13.15
C ARG A 150 5.29 15.94 -11.77
N ILE A 151 5.45 15.15 -10.72
CA ILE A 151 5.12 15.55 -9.33
C ILE A 151 6.01 16.72 -8.88
N LYS A 152 7.33 16.65 -9.11
CA LYS A 152 8.27 17.76 -8.83
C LYS A 152 7.90 19.03 -9.62
N ALA A 153 7.50 18.91 -10.89
CA ALA A 153 7.06 20.02 -11.71
C ALA A 153 5.75 20.66 -11.18
N LYS A 154 4.73 19.84 -10.87
CA LYS A 154 3.48 20.25 -10.22
C LYS A 154 3.73 20.96 -8.88
N GLN A 155 4.76 20.59 -8.13
CA GLN A 155 5.17 21.27 -6.89
C GLN A 155 5.87 22.61 -7.15
N ARG A 156 6.76 22.69 -8.15
CA ARG A 156 7.41 23.95 -8.56
C ARG A 156 6.40 24.99 -9.05
N GLU A 157 5.46 24.59 -9.91
CA GLU A 157 4.37 25.46 -10.41
C GLU A 157 3.50 26.01 -9.25
N LYS A 158 3.20 25.17 -8.26
CA LYS A 158 2.45 25.59 -7.05
C LYS A 158 3.25 26.59 -6.20
N ALA A 159 4.56 26.42 -6.08
CA ALA A 159 5.43 27.35 -5.35
C ALA A 159 5.56 28.69 -6.10
N GLU A 160 5.76 28.65 -7.42
CA GLU A 160 5.82 29.83 -8.29
C GLU A 160 4.53 30.65 -8.24
N ARG A 161 3.36 30.01 -8.44
CA ARG A 161 2.04 30.67 -8.34
C ARG A 161 1.76 31.28 -6.96
N LEU A 162 2.35 30.72 -5.89
CA LEU A 162 2.24 31.26 -4.53
C LEU A 162 3.19 32.46 -4.33
N GLU A 163 4.40 32.41 -4.89
CA GLU A 163 5.35 33.51 -4.86
C GLU A 163 4.88 34.71 -5.71
N GLU A 164 4.32 34.47 -6.89
CA GLU A 164 3.66 35.49 -7.71
C GLU A 164 2.58 36.24 -6.92
N ARG A 165 1.73 35.51 -6.19
CA ARG A 165 0.71 36.10 -5.32
C ARG A 165 1.35 36.93 -4.21
N ARG A 166 2.38 36.40 -3.53
CA ARG A 166 3.10 37.14 -2.48
C ARG A 166 3.70 38.44 -3.01
N ILE A 167 4.23 38.44 -4.24
CA ILE A 167 4.78 39.62 -4.91
C ILE A 167 3.67 40.64 -5.25
N GLN A 168 2.48 40.19 -5.67
CA GLN A 168 1.32 41.07 -5.90
C GLN A 168 0.81 41.70 -4.60
N GLU A 169 0.66 40.91 -3.54
CA GLU A 169 0.25 41.40 -2.21
C GLU A 169 1.28 42.37 -1.62
N GLU A 170 2.59 42.08 -1.75
CA GLU A 170 3.64 42.98 -1.29
C GLU A 170 3.69 44.29 -2.09
N ARG A 171 3.42 44.24 -3.40
CA ARG A 171 3.28 45.43 -4.25
C ARG A 171 2.13 46.33 -3.77
N GLN A 172 0.93 45.77 -3.60
CA GLN A 172 -0.23 46.52 -3.08
C GLN A 172 0.06 47.10 -1.68
N ARG A 173 0.71 46.33 -0.80
CA ARG A 173 1.13 46.80 0.52
C ARG A 173 2.13 47.95 0.43
N ARG A 174 3.09 47.93 -0.51
CA ARG A 174 4.05 49.02 -0.74
C ARG A 174 3.35 50.27 -1.27
N GLU A 175 2.39 50.13 -2.19
CA GLU A 175 1.59 51.25 -2.73
C GLU A 175 0.76 51.94 -1.63
N VAL A 176 0.07 51.16 -0.78
CA VAL A 176 -0.68 51.70 0.38
C VAL A 176 0.24 52.39 1.39
N LEU A 177 1.42 51.81 1.68
CA LEU A 177 2.40 52.44 2.57
C LEU A 177 3.01 53.73 2.00
N GLN A 178 3.20 53.81 0.67
CA GLN A 178 3.62 55.03 0.00
C GLN A 178 2.54 56.12 0.10
N GLN A 179 1.27 55.79 -0.14
CA GLN A 179 0.16 56.73 0.04
C GLN A 179 0.01 57.19 1.51
N ASP A 180 0.19 56.31 2.49
CA ASP A 180 0.17 56.70 3.92
C ASP A 180 1.34 57.63 4.26
N HIS A 181 2.54 57.35 3.72
CA HIS A 181 3.72 58.18 3.92
C HIS A 181 3.54 59.58 3.31
N LEU A 182 3.01 59.68 2.08
CA LEU A 182 2.69 60.96 1.44
C LEU A 182 1.66 61.75 2.27
N ARG A 183 0.50 61.15 2.58
CA ARG A 183 -0.57 61.77 3.37
C ARG A 183 -0.10 62.23 4.76
N ARG A 184 0.79 61.45 5.40
CA ARG A 184 1.42 61.81 6.69
C ARG A 184 2.43 62.94 6.55
N THR A 185 3.13 63.04 5.42
CA THR A 185 4.08 64.13 5.14
C THR A 185 3.34 65.43 4.83
N GLU A 186 2.28 65.39 4.01
CA GLU A 186 1.38 66.53 3.76
C GLU A 186 0.76 67.05 5.07
N HIS A 187 0.23 66.16 5.91
CA HIS A 187 -0.30 66.53 7.23
C HIS A 187 0.78 67.08 8.17
N PHE A 188 2.05 66.66 8.04
CA PHE A 188 3.15 67.25 8.79
C PHE A 188 3.46 68.66 8.31
N LEU A 189 3.55 68.89 7.00
CA LEU A 189 3.78 70.22 6.42
C LEU A 189 2.65 71.19 6.78
N GLN A 190 1.39 70.79 6.61
CA GLN A 190 0.23 71.59 7.01
C GLN A 190 0.19 71.89 8.52
N ARG A 191 0.80 71.02 9.36
CA ARG A 191 0.98 71.31 10.79
C ARG A 191 2.08 72.35 11.01
N VAL A 192 3.21 72.27 10.30
CA VAL A 192 4.31 73.25 10.42
C VAL A 192 3.84 74.64 9.98
N GLU A 193 3.23 74.75 8.80
CA GLU A 193 2.61 75.98 8.26
C GLU A 193 1.64 76.63 9.26
N ARG A 194 0.82 75.81 9.94
CA ARG A 194 -0.08 76.30 11.01
C ARG A 194 0.67 76.68 12.29
N SER A 195 1.76 75.97 12.62
CA SER A 195 2.53 76.18 13.86
C SER A 195 3.40 77.43 13.82
N GLU A 196 3.75 77.95 12.63
CA GLU A 196 4.44 79.24 12.46
C GLU A 196 3.61 80.44 12.98
N THR A 197 2.32 80.25 13.26
CA THR A 197 1.45 81.25 13.91
C THR A 197 1.32 81.09 15.44
N ALA A 198 2.06 80.16 16.07
CA ALA A 198 2.00 79.87 17.50
C ALA A 198 3.38 79.98 18.19
N PRO A 199 3.47 80.55 19.42
CA PRO A 199 4.73 80.75 20.11
C PRO A 199 5.33 79.42 20.64
N VAL A 200 6.61 79.18 20.34
CA VAL A 200 7.34 77.99 20.79
C VAL A 200 7.78 78.14 22.26
N ALA A 201 7.25 77.30 23.14
CA ALA A 201 7.75 77.13 24.50
C ALA A 201 8.76 75.97 24.56
N SER A 202 9.94 76.21 25.16
CA SER A 202 11.09 75.30 25.07
C SER A 202 11.48 74.64 26.41
N THR A 203 11.93 73.39 26.32
CA THR A 203 12.90 72.70 27.21
C THR A 203 12.64 72.62 28.73
N LEU A 204 12.37 71.40 29.20
CA LEU A 204 12.83 70.86 30.50
C LEU A 204 13.29 69.38 30.30
N PRO A 205 14.03 68.77 31.25
CA PRO A 205 15.15 67.85 30.91
C PRO A 205 14.80 66.38 30.69
N LEU A 206 15.84 65.60 30.32
CA LEU A 206 15.81 64.20 29.92
C LEU A 206 15.31 63.26 31.05
N ARG A 207 13.99 63.10 31.16
CA ARG A 207 13.41 61.82 31.58
C ARG A 207 13.70 60.80 30.47
N ALA A 208 14.17 59.59 30.82
CA ALA A 208 14.54 58.55 29.85
C ALA A 208 13.45 58.40 28.76
N SER A 209 13.83 58.67 27.51
CA SER A 209 12.87 58.90 26.43
C SER A 209 11.94 57.70 26.25
N PRO A 210 10.62 57.89 26.04
CA PRO A 210 9.71 56.79 25.69
C PRO A 210 10.19 55.98 24.47
N TRP A 211 11.00 56.58 23.60
CA TRP A 211 11.64 55.91 22.48
C TRP A 211 12.69 54.88 22.92
N ALA A 212 13.52 55.18 23.92
CA ALA A 212 14.53 54.25 24.45
C ALA A 212 13.86 53.00 25.05
N LYS A 213 12.83 53.20 25.89
CA LYS A 213 12.02 52.11 26.44
C LYS A 213 11.31 51.29 25.35
N SER A 214 10.99 51.89 24.21
CA SER A 214 10.43 51.17 23.07
C SER A 214 11.49 50.35 22.31
N GLN A 215 12.77 50.74 22.34
CA GLN A 215 13.85 49.89 21.81
C GLN A 215 14.13 48.72 22.73
N GLU A 216 14.29 48.95 24.04
CA GLU A 216 14.45 47.89 25.07
C GLU A 216 13.38 46.80 24.92
N TYR A 217 12.11 47.18 24.78
CA TYR A 217 10.99 46.25 24.54
C TYR A 217 11.07 45.52 23.18
N ARG A 218 11.52 46.19 22.11
CA ARG A 218 11.73 45.57 20.78
C ARG A 218 12.94 44.65 20.75
N GLU A 219 13.91 44.86 21.63
CA GLU A 219 15.14 44.06 21.74
C GLU A 219 14.89 42.80 22.55
N GLY A 220 14.31 42.92 23.76
CA GLY A 220 13.88 41.76 24.54
C GLY A 220 12.93 40.82 23.79
N ARG A 221 11.99 41.37 22.99
CA ARG A 221 11.14 40.55 22.11
C ARG A 221 11.91 39.81 21.01
N LYS A 222 12.95 40.41 20.41
CA LYS A 222 13.81 39.71 19.43
C LYS A 222 14.64 38.62 20.10
N GLU A 223 15.08 38.85 21.33
CA GLU A 223 15.83 37.87 22.12
C GLU A 223 14.95 36.67 22.47
N GLU A 224 13.68 36.90 22.86
CA GLU A 224 12.67 35.87 23.07
C GLU A 224 12.37 35.07 21.77
N GLU A 225 12.10 35.75 20.65
CA GLU A 225 11.89 35.11 19.34
C GLU A 225 13.13 34.32 18.88
N ASN A 226 14.35 34.80 19.17
CA ASN A 226 15.60 34.11 18.85
C ASN A 226 15.85 32.89 19.77
N ALA A 227 15.54 32.99 21.06
CA ALA A 227 15.63 31.87 22.00
C ALA A 227 14.65 30.74 21.60
N GLU A 228 13.42 31.08 21.21
CA GLU A 228 12.45 30.10 20.70
C GLU A 228 12.94 29.44 19.39
N LEU A 229 13.57 30.20 18.49
CA LEU A 229 14.20 29.67 17.28
C LEU A 229 15.42 28.76 17.57
N GLN A 230 16.18 29.03 18.64
CA GLN A 230 17.27 28.15 19.09
C GLN A 230 16.71 26.84 19.65
N LEU A 231 15.71 26.90 20.53
CA LEU A 231 15.04 25.71 21.08
C LEU A 231 14.41 24.85 19.98
N LYS A 232 13.82 25.46 18.94
CA LYS A 232 13.30 24.74 17.76
C LYS A 232 14.41 24.02 16.98
N LYS A 233 15.58 24.65 16.78
CA LYS A 233 16.75 24.04 16.12
C LYS A 233 17.36 22.91 16.95
N GLU A 234 17.45 23.08 18.26
CA GLU A 234 17.95 22.06 19.19
C GLU A 234 17.02 20.85 19.23
N LYS A 235 15.70 21.06 19.33
CA LYS A 235 14.70 20.00 19.23
C LYS A 235 14.81 19.23 17.90
N GLN A 236 15.08 19.91 16.79
CA GLN A 236 15.31 19.26 15.49
C GLN A 236 16.60 18.42 15.46
N ARG A 237 17.68 18.89 16.11
CA ARG A 237 18.93 18.13 16.27
C ARG A 237 18.71 16.88 17.13
N MET A 238 18.11 17.01 18.31
CA MET A 238 17.75 15.88 19.17
C MET A 238 16.87 14.85 18.44
N MET A 239 15.97 15.31 17.56
CA MET A 239 15.09 14.43 16.78
C MET A 239 15.81 13.72 15.62
N SER A 240 16.86 14.32 15.03
CA SER A 240 17.69 13.67 14.01
C SER A 240 18.68 12.69 14.65
N GLU A 241 19.33 13.06 15.75
CA GLU A 241 20.20 12.19 16.53
C GLU A 241 19.45 10.94 17.04
N ALA A 242 18.22 11.11 17.53
CA ALA A 242 17.36 9.99 17.95
C ALA A 242 16.83 9.09 16.80
N LEU A 243 17.04 9.48 15.53
CA LEU A 243 16.82 8.63 14.37
C LEU A 243 18.13 7.96 13.92
N GLU A 244 19.22 8.72 13.84
CA GLU A 244 20.57 8.23 13.50
C GLU A 244 21.01 7.12 14.46
N VAL A 245 20.81 7.28 15.78
CA VAL A 245 21.10 6.24 16.78
C VAL A 245 20.29 4.96 16.51
N LYS A 246 19.01 5.05 16.10
CA LYS A 246 18.19 3.87 15.80
C LYS A 246 18.66 3.15 14.54
N GLU A 247 19.03 3.89 13.49
CA GLU A 247 19.58 3.32 12.26
C GLU A 247 20.93 2.64 12.52
N ARG A 248 21.80 3.29 13.29
CA ARG A 248 23.09 2.78 13.76
C ARG A 248 22.93 1.49 14.58
N ASP A 249 21.97 1.43 15.49
CA ASP A 249 21.67 0.24 16.31
C ASP A 249 21.09 -0.91 15.46
N GLN A 250 20.24 -0.61 14.47
CA GLN A 250 19.75 -1.60 13.51
C GLN A 250 20.86 -2.15 12.59
N GLU A 251 21.80 -1.30 12.15
CA GLU A 251 22.97 -1.75 11.39
C GLU A 251 23.92 -2.58 12.27
N GLU A 252 24.09 -2.21 13.55
CA GLU A 252 24.81 -3.03 14.51
C GLU A 252 24.19 -4.42 14.70
N GLU A 253 22.86 -4.55 14.85
CA GLU A 253 22.24 -5.89 14.92
C GLU A 253 22.31 -6.64 13.58
N ARG A 254 22.12 -5.99 12.42
CA ARG A 254 22.38 -6.63 11.12
C ARG A 254 23.82 -7.17 11.02
N ARG A 255 24.80 -6.42 11.53
CA ARG A 255 26.21 -6.81 11.57
C ARG A 255 26.49 -7.93 12.58
N LYS A 256 25.88 -7.89 13.77
CA LYS A 256 25.97 -8.97 14.77
C LYS A 256 25.34 -10.25 14.25
N GLU A 257 24.21 -10.18 13.55
CA GLU A 257 23.55 -11.36 12.98
C GLU A 257 24.37 -11.96 11.83
N LEU A 258 24.98 -11.13 10.97
CA LEU A 258 25.95 -11.61 9.98
C LEU A 258 27.15 -12.33 10.62
N ILE A 259 27.63 -11.85 11.78
CA ILE A 259 28.70 -12.49 12.55
C ILE A 259 28.21 -13.79 13.21
N ARG A 260 27.01 -13.82 13.80
CA ARG A 260 26.37 -15.03 14.37
C ARG A 260 26.20 -16.11 13.30
N GLY A 261 25.63 -15.76 12.14
CA GLY A 261 25.45 -16.66 11.00
C GLY A 261 26.77 -17.20 10.45
N ARG A 262 27.80 -16.35 10.32
CA ARG A 262 29.16 -16.78 9.92
C ARG A 262 29.79 -17.73 10.94
N LEU A 263 29.62 -17.47 12.23
CA LEU A 263 30.15 -18.32 13.31
C LEU A 263 29.41 -19.66 13.38
N ALA A 264 28.08 -19.66 13.24
CA ALA A 264 27.26 -20.87 13.18
C ALA A 264 27.61 -21.74 11.96
N PHE A 265 27.89 -21.12 10.80
CA PHE A 265 28.39 -21.81 9.62
C PHE A 265 29.74 -22.49 9.86
N LEU A 266 30.71 -21.79 10.48
CA LEU A 266 32.01 -22.36 10.83
C LEU A 266 31.88 -23.51 11.84
N ASN A 267 31.07 -23.34 12.89
CA ASN A 267 30.79 -24.39 13.87
C ASN A 267 30.14 -25.63 13.22
N ARG A 268 29.26 -25.44 12.22
CA ARG A 268 28.64 -26.55 11.47
C ARG A 268 29.65 -27.30 10.60
N LEU A 269 30.62 -26.60 10.00
CA LEU A 269 31.72 -27.26 9.28
C LEU A 269 32.63 -28.05 10.23
N GLN A 270 32.99 -27.47 11.38
CA GLN A 270 33.88 -28.12 12.35
C GLN A 270 33.22 -29.32 13.04
N GLY A 271 31.94 -29.21 13.41
CA GLY A 271 31.15 -30.32 13.95
C GLY A 271 30.87 -31.42 12.91
N GLY A 272 30.84 -31.09 11.62
CA GLY A 272 30.65 -32.05 10.53
C GLY A 272 31.82 -33.02 10.33
N GLY A 273 32.99 -32.77 10.95
CA GLY A 273 34.16 -33.66 10.90
C GLY A 273 34.18 -34.77 11.97
N ALA A 274 33.35 -34.68 13.01
CA ALA A 274 33.37 -35.60 14.16
C ALA A 274 32.55 -36.88 13.90
N GLY A 275 32.84 -37.57 12.79
CA GLY A 275 32.02 -38.67 12.26
C GLY A 275 32.70 -40.06 12.16
N VAL A 276 33.90 -40.23 12.71
CA VAL A 276 34.61 -41.52 12.73
C VAL A 276 35.19 -41.76 14.12
N ALA A 277 34.72 -42.83 14.79
CA ALA A 277 35.34 -43.34 16.00
C ALA A 277 36.35 -44.45 15.63
N VAL A 278 37.61 -44.25 16.01
CA VAL A 278 38.65 -45.30 16.08
C VAL A 278 39.33 -45.15 17.45
N GLU A 279 39.94 -46.23 17.92
CA GLU A 279 40.25 -46.51 19.32
C GLU A 279 41.42 -45.71 19.91
N GLN A 280 41.64 -45.92 21.21
CA GLN A 280 42.73 -45.35 22.00
C GLN A 280 44.10 -45.83 21.48
N GLY A 281 45.06 -44.91 21.29
CA GLY A 281 46.37 -45.22 20.73
C GLY A 281 47.48 -44.26 21.23
N GLU A 282 48.44 -44.84 21.92
CA GLU A 282 49.49 -44.26 22.77
C GLU A 282 50.43 -43.18 22.15
N VAL A 283 50.56 -42.05 22.86
CA VAL A 283 51.75 -41.18 23.10
C VAL A 283 52.93 -41.17 22.07
N GLN A 284 53.20 -39.99 21.48
CA GLN A 284 54.50 -39.26 21.58
C GLN A 284 54.47 -37.84 20.96
N HIS A 285 55.55 -37.07 21.13
CA HIS A 285 55.51 -35.59 21.27
C HIS A 285 56.46 -34.83 20.27
N PRO A 286 56.91 -33.56 20.49
CA PRO A 286 56.96 -32.46 19.49
C PRO A 286 58.36 -32.33 18.78
N PRO A 287 58.80 -31.20 18.16
CA PRO A 287 58.19 -29.88 17.87
C PRO A 287 58.25 -29.48 16.36
N VAL A 288 58.05 -28.21 15.94
CA VAL A 288 59.12 -27.17 15.80
C VAL A 288 58.52 -25.76 15.54
N VAL A 289 59.11 -24.78 16.22
CA VAL A 289 59.44 -23.36 15.87
C VAL A 289 58.82 -22.69 14.61
N VAL A 290 58.17 -21.55 14.86
CA VAL A 290 58.26 -20.21 14.18
C VAL A 290 59.04 -20.10 12.86
N GLU A 291 58.45 -19.49 11.81
CA GLU A 291 58.87 -18.19 11.24
C GLU A 291 57.77 -17.61 10.30
N GLU A 292 58.06 -16.56 9.53
CA GLU A 292 57.08 -15.57 9.07
C GLU A 292 56.62 -15.67 7.59
N ASN A 293 55.51 -14.95 7.34
CA ASN A 293 55.30 -14.01 6.23
C ASN A 293 54.61 -14.46 4.90
N SER A 294 53.78 -13.51 4.45
CA SER A 294 53.55 -13.10 3.06
C SER A 294 52.64 -13.88 2.08
N THR A 295 51.54 -13.19 1.76
CA THR A 295 51.04 -12.94 0.39
C THR A 295 50.02 -13.90 -0.23
N ASP A 296 49.11 -13.27 -0.98
CA ASP A 296 47.98 -13.83 -1.72
C ASP A 296 48.24 -15.11 -2.51
N TRP A 297 47.22 -15.97 -2.57
CA TRP A 297 46.76 -16.48 -3.87
C TRP A 297 45.23 -16.53 -3.97
N GLN A 298 44.72 -15.93 -5.05
CA GLN A 298 43.34 -16.09 -5.50
C GLN A 298 43.13 -17.53 -5.98
N THR A 299 42.06 -18.20 -5.53
CA THR A 299 41.73 -19.55 -5.99
C THR A 299 40.38 -19.59 -6.69
N HIS A 300 40.43 -19.73 -8.02
CA HIS A 300 39.32 -20.34 -8.76
C HIS A 300 39.24 -21.82 -8.38
N SER A 301 38.08 -22.30 -7.92
CA SER A 301 37.84 -23.72 -7.67
C SER A 301 36.63 -24.22 -8.45
N GLN A 302 36.87 -24.82 -9.62
CA GLN A 302 35.91 -25.74 -10.22
C GLN A 302 35.99 -27.07 -9.47
N SER A 303 34.85 -27.64 -9.06
CA SER A 303 34.80 -29.06 -8.70
C SER A 303 33.45 -29.71 -8.99
N SER A 304 33.48 -30.55 -10.02
CA SER A 304 32.85 -31.87 -10.16
C SER A 304 31.73 -32.29 -9.19
N ARG A 305 30.63 -32.76 -9.80
CA ARG A 305 29.48 -33.44 -9.18
C ARG A 305 29.62 -34.96 -9.33
N PRO A 306 29.25 -35.79 -8.33
CA PRO A 306 28.99 -37.23 -8.50
C PRO A 306 27.51 -37.53 -8.85
N LEU A 307 27.19 -38.80 -9.14
CA LEU A 307 25.85 -39.30 -9.51
C LEU A 307 25.63 -40.72 -8.92
N ASP A 308 24.41 -41.27 -8.80
CA ASP A 308 23.10 -40.71 -9.19
C ASP A 308 22.13 -40.53 -7.97
N SER A 309 21.24 -41.44 -7.51
CA SER A 309 20.64 -42.66 -8.09
C SER A 309 19.37 -43.09 -7.31
N SER A 310 18.64 -44.08 -7.86
CA SER A 310 17.52 -44.87 -7.29
C SER A 310 16.40 -44.15 -6.48
N ALA A 311 15.21 -44.06 -7.10
CA ALA A 311 13.90 -44.14 -6.45
C ALA A 311 13.24 -45.50 -6.85
N PRO A 312 12.15 -46.01 -6.23
CA PRO A 312 10.77 -45.46 -6.36
C PRO A 312 9.88 -45.73 -5.09
N PRO A 313 8.54 -45.83 -5.17
CA PRO A 313 7.55 -44.77 -5.45
C PRO A 313 6.49 -44.60 -4.31
N GLY A 314 5.68 -43.53 -4.34
CA GLY A 314 4.54 -43.37 -3.43
C GLY A 314 3.56 -42.26 -3.83
N THR A 315 2.28 -42.61 -4.02
CA THR A 315 1.15 -41.75 -4.45
C THR A 315 0.70 -40.71 -3.43
N GLY A 316 0.30 -39.51 -3.89
CA GLY A 316 -0.56 -38.56 -3.15
C GLY A 316 -0.68 -37.19 -3.84
N PRO A 317 -1.89 -36.69 -4.16
CA PRO A 317 -2.09 -35.35 -4.72
C PRO A 317 -2.22 -34.30 -3.61
N ALA A 318 -1.67 -33.09 -3.82
CA ALA A 318 -1.83 -31.97 -2.91
C ALA A 318 -1.96 -30.64 -3.68
N HIS A 319 -3.15 -30.06 -3.59
CA HIS A 319 -3.50 -28.64 -3.75
C HIS A 319 -2.50 -27.72 -4.48
N ASP A 320 -2.79 -27.47 -5.75
CA ASP A 320 -2.45 -26.20 -6.39
C ASP A 320 -3.44 -25.14 -5.86
N ILE A 321 -2.95 -24.24 -5.02
CA ILE A 321 -3.64 -22.99 -4.63
C ILE A 321 -2.72 -21.85 -5.04
N SER A 322 -2.65 -21.62 -6.35
CA SER A 322 -1.99 -20.46 -6.95
C SER A 322 -2.70 -19.17 -6.56
N GLU A 323 -2.21 -18.54 -5.49
CA GLU A 323 -1.77 -17.15 -5.51
C GLU A 323 -2.66 -16.17 -6.31
N TRP A 324 -3.85 -15.86 -5.79
CA TRP A 324 -4.65 -14.71 -6.25
C TRP A 324 -3.97 -13.40 -5.84
N GLY A 325 -3.04 -12.94 -6.66
CA GLY A 325 -2.51 -11.58 -6.62
C GLY A 325 -3.53 -10.56 -7.12
N GLU A 326 -4.66 -10.41 -6.44
CA GLU A 326 -5.63 -9.35 -6.75
C GLU A 326 -5.04 -7.97 -6.42
N GLU A 327 -5.04 -7.07 -7.41
CA GLU A 327 -4.76 -5.66 -7.21
C GLU A 327 -5.87 -5.04 -6.35
N THR A 328 -5.72 -5.15 -5.04
CA THR A 328 -6.65 -4.57 -4.06
C THR A 328 -6.66 -3.05 -4.26
N SER A 329 -7.81 -2.52 -4.68
CA SER A 329 -7.99 -1.09 -4.94
C SER A 329 -7.49 -0.27 -3.73
N PRO A 330 -6.72 0.82 -3.92
CA PRO A 330 -6.22 1.63 -2.80
C PRO A 330 -7.30 2.18 -1.86
N ASP A 331 -8.54 2.29 -2.36
CA ASP A 331 -9.72 2.67 -1.59
C ASP A 331 -10.14 1.55 -0.61
N LEU A 332 -10.00 0.28 -1.03
CA LEU A 332 -10.42 -0.91 -0.29
C LEU A 332 -9.53 -1.15 0.95
N GLU A 333 -8.19 -1.10 0.80
CA GLU A 333 -7.29 -1.19 1.96
C GLU A 333 -7.48 0.01 2.92
N TRP A 334 -7.79 1.21 2.41
CA TRP A 334 -8.10 2.35 3.28
C TRP A 334 -9.35 2.12 4.13
N VAL A 335 -10.42 1.55 3.55
CA VAL A 335 -11.66 1.21 4.28
C VAL A 335 -11.42 0.10 5.31
N VAL A 336 -10.66 -0.94 4.97
CA VAL A 336 -10.26 -2.02 5.91
C VAL A 336 -9.46 -1.45 7.08
N MET A 337 -8.45 -0.63 6.80
CA MET A 337 -7.63 0.04 7.82
C MET A 337 -8.47 0.95 8.74
N LYS A 338 -9.46 1.64 8.15
CA LYS A 338 -10.46 2.46 8.85
C LYS A 338 -11.30 1.64 9.83
N LEU A 339 -11.79 0.48 9.39
CA LEU A 339 -12.61 -0.41 10.22
C LEU A 339 -11.76 -1.08 11.30
N GLN A 340 -10.57 -1.59 11.00
CA GLN A 340 -9.68 -2.24 11.97
C GLN A 340 -9.33 -1.36 13.19
N ASN A 341 -9.29 -0.03 12.99
CA ASN A 341 -9.04 0.97 14.04
C ASN A 341 -10.25 1.23 14.96
N ILE A 342 -11.46 0.86 14.53
CA ILE A 342 -12.72 0.97 15.31
C ILE A 342 -13.08 -0.40 15.91
N PHE A 343 -12.88 -1.44 15.09
CA PHE A 343 -13.26 -2.83 15.28
C PHE A 343 -12.02 -3.70 15.54
N SER A 344 -11.15 -3.25 16.46
CA SER A 344 -9.83 -3.84 16.76
C SER A 344 -9.86 -5.25 17.39
N TRP A 345 -11.03 -5.88 17.41
CA TRP A 345 -11.34 -7.20 17.95
C TRP A 345 -11.84 -8.17 16.86
N TYR A 346 -11.93 -7.72 15.60
CA TYR A 346 -12.14 -8.56 14.42
C TYR A 346 -10.81 -8.76 13.67
N ASP A 347 -10.68 -9.93 13.04
CA ASP A 347 -9.52 -10.25 12.21
C ASP A 347 -9.53 -9.50 10.87
N ARG A 348 -8.35 -9.02 10.44
CA ARG A 348 -8.16 -8.30 9.17
C ARG A 348 -8.82 -8.97 7.94
N PRO A 349 -8.64 -10.28 7.66
CA PRO A 349 -9.29 -10.92 6.51
C PRO A 349 -10.83 -10.93 6.59
N PHE A 350 -11.42 -10.98 7.79
CA PHE A 350 -12.87 -10.89 7.95
C PHE A 350 -13.40 -9.48 7.65
N LEU A 351 -12.63 -8.43 7.97
CA LEU A 351 -12.92 -7.07 7.56
C LEU A 351 -12.71 -6.87 6.05
N GLU A 352 -11.71 -7.52 5.46
CA GLU A 352 -11.49 -7.53 4.00
C GLU A 352 -12.68 -8.17 3.26
N ASP A 353 -13.14 -9.35 3.68
CA ASP A 353 -14.35 -10.01 3.14
C ASP A 353 -15.60 -9.12 3.22
N ILE A 354 -15.86 -8.47 4.36
CA ILE A 354 -17.02 -7.58 4.53
C ILE A 354 -16.93 -6.34 3.64
N VAL A 355 -15.74 -5.75 3.48
CA VAL A 355 -15.55 -4.58 2.63
C VAL A 355 -15.68 -4.96 1.15
N ILE A 356 -15.20 -6.12 0.73
CA ILE A 356 -15.43 -6.70 -0.60
C ILE A 356 -16.94 -6.90 -0.83
N GLN A 357 -17.66 -7.48 0.14
CA GLN A 357 -19.12 -7.67 0.09
C GLN A 357 -19.91 -6.34 0.02
N CYS A 358 -19.31 -5.22 0.43
CA CYS A 358 -19.92 -3.89 0.40
C CYS A 358 -19.60 -3.05 -0.86
N ASP A 359 -18.97 -3.65 -1.90
CA ASP A 359 -18.40 -2.95 -3.06
C ASP A 359 -17.33 -1.90 -2.67
N GLY A 360 -16.65 -2.07 -1.53
CA GLY A 360 -15.70 -1.09 -0.96
C GLY A 360 -16.35 0.03 -0.14
N ASP A 361 -17.66 0.03 0.09
CA ASP A 361 -18.35 1.10 0.81
C ASP A 361 -18.19 1.02 2.34
N TYR A 362 -17.42 1.97 2.90
CA TYR A 362 -17.20 2.10 4.34
C TYR A 362 -18.50 2.17 5.17
N GLN A 363 -19.54 2.86 4.70
CA GLN A 363 -20.75 3.04 5.51
C GLN A 363 -21.54 1.72 5.59
N LYS A 364 -21.71 1.03 4.46
CA LYS A 364 -22.32 -0.31 4.45
C LYS A 364 -21.53 -1.31 5.32
N ALA A 365 -20.20 -1.29 5.21
CA ALA A 365 -19.35 -2.18 5.98
C ALA A 365 -19.40 -1.88 7.49
N TYR A 366 -19.46 -0.60 7.87
CA TYR A 366 -19.68 -0.16 9.25
C TYR A 366 -21.04 -0.61 9.79
N ASP A 367 -22.12 -0.44 9.03
CA ASP A 367 -23.49 -0.82 9.41
C ASP A 367 -23.69 -2.36 9.51
N LEU A 368 -22.80 -3.16 8.92
CA LEU A 368 -22.78 -4.63 9.09
C LEU A 368 -21.97 -5.10 10.32
N LEU A 369 -21.18 -4.22 10.94
CA LEU A 369 -20.28 -4.52 12.06
C LEU A 369 -20.77 -3.96 13.42
N ASN A 370 -21.92 -3.28 13.45
CA ASN A 370 -22.39 -2.47 14.57
C ASN A 370 -23.83 -2.82 15.04
#